data_AF-A0A5K0UZK8-F1
#
_entry.id   AF-A0A5K0UZK8-F1
#
_cell.length_a   1.000
_cell.length_b   1.000
_cell.length_c   1.000
_cell.angle_alpha   90.00
_cell.angle_beta   90.00
_cell.angle_gamma   90.00
#
_symmetry.space_group_name_H-M   'P 1'
#
loop_
_entity.id
_entity.type
_entity.pdbx_description
1 polymer ?
#
loop_
_entity_poly.entity_id
_entity_poly.type
_entity_poly.pdbx_seq_one_letter_code
_entity_poly.pdbx_strand_id
1 'polypeptide(L)' 'DGSYPGTGKMEEIGHGSGEGTTLNLPIPGGSGDTAMRTIFDEIIVPSAQRFKPDIILVSAG' A
#
# COMPACT_ATOMS: atom_id res chain seq x y z
N ASP A 1 13.40 -13.73 6.55
CA ASP A 1 14.06 -12.43 6.32
C ASP A 1 13.01 -11.34 6.20
N GLY A 2 13.13 -10.28 6.99
CA GLY A 2 12.19 -9.17 6.96
C GLY A 2 12.89 -7.89 7.38
N SER A 3 12.70 -6.83 6.60
CA SER A 3 13.15 -5.49 6.96
C SER A 3 12.44 -5.02 8.24
N TYR A 4 13.11 -4.19 9.06
CA TYR A 4 12.44 -3.49 10.17
C TYR A 4 11.22 -2.73 9.63
N PRO A 5 10.07 -2.71 10.33
CA PRO A 5 9.80 -3.25 11.66
C PRO A 5 9.29 -4.71 11.70
N GLY A 6 9.28 -5.43 10.56
CA GLY A 6 8.78 -6.80 10.48
C GLY A 6 7.27 -6.94 10.25
N THR A 7 6.57 -5.82 10.03
CA THR A 7 5.15 -5.74 9.63
C THR A 7 5.01 -5.28 8.17
N GLY A 8 3.79 -5.21 7.64
CA GLY A 8 3.50 -4.73 6.29
C GLY A 8 3.50 -5.85 5.24
N LYS A 9 3.12 -7.07 5.64
CA LYS A 9 3.01 -8.21 4.71
C LYS A 9 1.78 -8.04 3.83
N MET A 10 1.81 -8.63 2.64
CA MET A 10 0.72 -8.53 1.67
C MET A 10 -0.61 -9.10 2.22
N GLU A 11 -0.53 -10.12 3.07
CA GLU A 11 -1.70 -10.79 3.66
C GLU A 11 -2.30 -10.01 4.85
N GLU A 12 -1.61 -8.98 5.34
CA GLU A 12 -2.09 -8.13 6.43
C GLU A 12 -3.11 -7.10 5.88
N ILE A 13 -4.36 -7.54 5.72
CA ILE A 13 -5.43 -6.77 5.07
C ILE A 13 -6.37 -6.01 6.03
N GLY A 14 -5.99 -5.89 7.30
CA GLY A 14 -6.85 -5.37 8.36
C GLY A 14 -7.67 -6.47 9.05
N HIS A 15 -8.47 -6.10 10.06
CA HIS A 15 -9.21 -7.05 10.89
C HIS A 15 -10.60 -6.50 11.28
N GLY A 16 -11.52 -7.42 11.57
CA GLY A 16 -12.87 -7.07 12.02
C GLY A 16 -13.61 -6.24 10.97
N SER A 17 -14.18 -5.11 11.38
CA SER A 17 -14.87 -4.21 10.44
C SER A 17 -13.94 -3.54 9.41
N GLY A 18 -12.62 -3.57 9.63
CA GLY A 18 -11.62 -3.04 8.71
C GLY A 18 -10.93 -4.11 7.84
N GLU A 19 -11.46 -5.33 7.79
CA GLU A 19 -10.91 -6.35 6.90
C GLU A 19 -11.10 -5.95 5.42
N GLY A 20 -10.02 -6.02 4.65
CA GLY A 20 -9.98 -5.57 3.25
C GLY A 20 -9.81 -4.06 3.06
N THR A 21 -9.60 -3.29 4.15
CA THR A 21 -9.37 -1.83 4.06
C THR A 21 -7.90 -1.44 4.22
N THR A 22 -7.01 -2.39 4.52
CA THR A 22 -5.56 -2.18 4.53
C THR A 22 -4.94 -2.79 3.28
N LEU A 23 -4.11 -2.02 2.59
CA LEU A 23 -3.34 -2.46 1.43
C LEU A 23 -1.85 -2.26 1.70
N ASN A 24 -1.12 -3.35 1.90
CA ASN A 24 0.34 -3.35 2.02
C ASN A 24 0.97 -3.81 0.69
N LEU A 25 1.98 -3.05 0.23
CA LEU A 25 2.68 -3.32 -1.03
C LEU A 25 4.18 -3.49 -0.73
N PRO A 26 4.63 -4.70 -0.36
CA PRO A 26 6.06 -4.95 -0.12
C PRO A 26 6.82 -4.85 -1.44
N ILE A 27 7.70 -3.85 -1.54
CA ILE A 27 8.52 -3.61 -2.73
C ILE A 27 9.95 -4.09 -2.44
N PRO A 28 10.53 -4.99 -3.26
CA PRO A 28 11.92 -5.39 -3.13
C PRO A 28 12.90 -4.22 -3.18
N GLY A 29 14.02 -4.34 -2.46
CA GLY A 29 15.10 -3.35 -2.56
C GLY A 29 15.63 -3.26 -3.99
N GLY A 30 15.82 -2.03 -4.48
CA GLY A 30 16.36 -1.78 -5.82
C GLY A 30 15.33 -1.77 -6.97
N SER A 31 14.02 -1.86 -6.69
CA SER A 31 12.99 -1.82 -7.75
C SER A 31 12.90 -0.48 -8.50
N GLY A 32 13.33 0.63 -7.90
CA GLY A 32 13.43 1.94 -8.54
C GLY A 32 12.09 2.59 -8.90
N ASP A 33 12.19 3.75 -9.56
CA ASP A 33 11.05 4.66 -9.78
C ASP A 33 10.00 4.11 -10.73
N THR A 34 10.40 3.31 -11.72
CA THR A 34 9.45 2.71 -12.68
C THR A 34 8.49 1.76 -11.96
N ALA A 35 9.00 0.91 -11.06
CA ALA A 35 8.16 0.03 -10.27
C ALA A 35 7.21 0.82 -9.36
N MET A 36 7.72 1.87 -8.70
CA MET A 36 6.89 2.74 -7.86
C MET A 36 5.76 3.39 -8.66
N ARG A 37 6.06 3.92 -9.86
CA ARG A 37 5.06 4.55 -10.71
C ARG A 37 4.01 3.56 -11.22
N THR A 38 4.43 2.37 -11.66
CA THR A 38 3.50 1.32 -12.09
C THR A 38 2.56 0.93 -10.95
N ILE A 39 3.09 0.72 -9.74
CA ILE A 39 2.28 0.41 -8.56
C ILE A 39 1.29 1.53 -8.25
N PHE A 40 1.73 2.79 -8.34
CA PHE A 40 0.87 3.93 -8.08
C PHE A 40 -0.31 3.99 -9.07
N ASP A 41 -0.01 3.91 -10.36
CA ASP A 41 -1.00 4.05 -11.43
C ASP A 41 -1.95 2.83 -11.51
N GLU A 42 -1.43 1.62 -11.32
CA GLU A 42 -2.20 0.38 -11.51
C GLU A 42 -2.90 -0.13 -10.24
N ILE A 43 -2.41 0.23 -9.05
CA ILE A 43 -2.92 -0.30 -7.79
C ILE A 43 -3.46 0.80 -6.88
N ILE A 44 -2.64 1.81 -6.57
CA ILE A 44 -3.00 2.83 -5.56
C ILE A 44 -4.16 3.70 -6.05
N VAL A 45 -4.07 4.23 -7.28
CA VAL A 45 -5.11 5.11 -7.85
C VAL A 45 -6.47 4.38 -7.94
N PRO A 46 -6.58 3.17 -8.53
CA PRO A 46 -7.86 2.45 -8.55
C PRO A 46 -8.40 2.13 -7.16
N SER A 47 -7.53 1.80 -6.21
CA SER A 47 -7.93 1.48 -4.83
C SER A 47 -8.51 2.70 -4.13
N ALA A 48 -7.86 3.87 -4.26
CA ALA A 48 -8.35 5.12 -3.70
C ALA A 48 -9.69 5.55 -4.34
N GLN A 49 -9.83 5.39 -5.67
CA GLN A 49 -11.09 5.67 -6.36
C GLN A 49 -12.24 4.76 -5.88
N ARG A 50 -11.96 3.48 -5.62
CA ARG A 50 -12.95 2.55 -5.07
C ARG A 50 -13.32 2.91 -3.63
N PHE A 51 -12.35 3.34 -2.83
CA PHE A 51 -12.56 3.73 -1.44
C PHE A 51 -13.34 5.05 -1.29
N LYS A 52 -13.21 5.97 -2.26
CA LYS A 52 -13.85 7.30 -2.26
C LYS A 52 -13.61 8.10 -0.98
N PRO A 53 -12.35 8.43 -0.65
CA PRO A 53 -12.04 9.21 0.54
C PRO A 53 -12.48 10.67 0.39
N ASP A 54 -12.95 11.28 1.48
CA ASP A 54 -13.16 12.73 1.55
C ASP A 54 -11.84 13.49 1.74
N ILE A 55 -10.84 12.85 2.37
CA ILE A 55 -9.52 13.43 2.67
C ILE A 55 -8.44 12.39 2.37
N ILE A 56 -7.34 12.82 1.75
CA ILE A 56 -6.13 12.01 1.55
C ILE A 56 -5.02 12.56 2.44
N LEU A 57 -4.43 11.69 3.27
CA LEU A 57 -3.25 11.99 4.08
C LEU A 57 -2.06 11.22 3.53
N VAL A 58 -0.94 11.91 3.29
CA VAL A 58 0.28 11.31 2.74
C VAL A 58 1.43 11.54 3.71
N SER A 59 2.08 10.45 4.14
CA SER A 59 3.37 10.51 4.83
C SER A 59 4.48 10.45 3.79
N ALA A 60 5.21 11.54 3.60
CA ALA A 60 6.32 11.67 2.64
C ALA A 60 7.64 11.86 3.39
N GLY A 61 8.09 10.78 4.03
CA GLY A 61 9.33 10.75 4.83
C GLY A 61 10.60 10.99 4.03
#